data_AF-V7D4C0-F1
#
_entry.id   AF-V7D4C0-F1
#
_cell.length_a   1.000
_cell.length_b   1.000
_cell.length_c   1.000
_cell.angle_alpha   90.00
_cell.angle_beta   90.00
_cell.angle_gamma   90.00
#
_symmetry.space_group_name_H-M   'P 1'
#
loop_
_entity.id
_entity.type
_entity.pdbx_description
1 polymer ?
#
loop_
_entity_poly.entity_id
_entity_poly.type
_entity_poly.pdbx_seq_one_letter_code
_entity_poly.pdbx_strand_id
1 'polypeptide(L)'
;TFTLDPSLMLVGFGGIIGIRVGLTLLFGAALAWGGLAPWLIDHALVVLAPNASGPQFAALVEWLLWPGVSLMVCATLTSLSVRLLQMPRQRPTAPLASRAAHTRGRFPLAPACGLLLSITLVVALQALLFGIDWWMALLSIPLAICLAVVAARVVGATGIAPIGAIGKLSQLSFGLVAPGQVAINLMSANTAGGAAGQATDLMNDFKVGQAIGTTPHKQLIAQCLGILIGSVVGVLVYLVLIPDPQTLLLTEQWPAPAVATWKAVAQTLMQGLG
;
A
#
# COMPACT_ATOMS: atom_id res chain seq x y z
N THR A 1 15.44 11.67 -24.52
CA THR A 1 14.59 12.72 -25.13
C THR A 1 13.33 12.84 -24.30
N PHE A 2 12.88 14.06 -23.98
CA PHE A 2 11.61 14.26 -23.29
C PHE A 2 10.47 14.17 -24.31
N THR A 3 9.53 13.24 -24.09
CA THR A 3 8.33 13.07 -24.91
C THR A 3 7.11 13.50 -24.12
N LEU A 4 6.28 14.36 -24.72
CA LEU A 4 5.00 14.75 -24.14
C LEU A 4 3.92 13.77 -24.58
N ASP A 5 3.31 13.07 -23.62
CA ASP A 5 2.15 12.20 -23.87
C ASP A 5 0.89 12.82 -23.22
N PRO A 6 0.10 13.59 -23.97
CA PRO A 6 -1.09 14.28 -23.45
C PRO A 6 -2.25 13.29 -23.28
N SER A 7 -2.16 12.47 -22.24
CA SER A 7 -3.26 11.58 -21.84
C SER A 7 -4.36 12.34 -21.11
N LEU A 8 -5.60 12.26 -21.62
CA LEU A 8 -6.78 12.80 -20.94
C LEU A 8 -6.97 12.20 -19.53
N MET A 9 -6.50 10.98 -19.32
CA MET A 9 -6.51 10.33 -18.00
C MET A 9 -5.59 11.07 -17.02
N LEU A 10 -4.38 11.47 -17.46
CA LEU A 10 -3.44 12.21 -16.62
C LEU A 10 -3.96 13.62 -16.29
N VAL A 11 -4.67 14.26 -17.22
CA VAL A 11 -5.38 15.53 -16.97
C VAL A 11 -6.46 15.35 -15.91
N GLY A 12 -7.27 14.29 -16.02
CA GLY A 12 -8.29 13.93 -15.04
C GLY A 12 -7.70 13.67 -13.64
N PHE A 13 -6.64 12.86 -13.55
CA PHE A 13 -5.92 12.63 -12.30
C PHE A 13 -5.34 13.93 -11.73
N GLY A 14 -4.72 14.78 -12.54
CA GLY A 14 -4.19 16.07 -12.11
C GLY A 14 -5.27 16.99 -11.52
N GLY A 15 -6.47 16.98 -12.11
CA GLY A 15 -7.63 17.71 -11.61
C GLY A 15 -8.11 17.23 -10.24
N ILE A 16 -8.05 15.93 -9.96
CA ILE A 16 -8.50 15.33 -8.69
C ILE A 16 -7.47 15.55 -7.57
N ILE A 17 -6.18 15.33 -7.85
CA ILE A 17 -5.13 15.35 -6.83
C ILE A 17 -4.67 16.79 -6.52
N GLY A 18 -4.90 17.72 -7.46
CA GLY A 18 -4.66 19.14 -7.29
C GLY A 18 -3.24 19.59 -7.64
N ILE A 19 -3.11 20.89 -7.90
CA ILE A 19 -1.88 21.49 -8.46
C ILE A 19 -0.66 21.32 -7.55
N ARG A 20 -0.84 21.39 -6.22
CA ARG A 20 0.27 21.28 -5.27
C ARG A 20 0.93 19.91 -5.36
N VAL A 21 0.13 18.84 -5.39
CA VAL A 21 0.65 17.48 -5.50
C VAL A 21 1.24 17.27 -6.90
N GLY A 22 0.56 17.75 -7.94
CA GLY A 22 1.08 17.71 -9.31
C GLY A 22 2.48 18.34 -9.45
N LEU A 23 2.70 19.52 -8.88
CA LEU A 23 4.00 20.19 -8.89
C LEU A 23 5.08 19.41 -8.12
N THR A 24 4.73 18.79 -6.99
CA THR A 24 5.70 17.96 -6.25
C THR A 24 6.08 16.69 -7.02
N LEU A 25 5.12 16.07 -7.73
CA LEU A 25 5.40 14.92 -8.59
C LEU A 25 6.26 15.32 -9.79
N LEU A 26 5.98 16.46 -10.42
CA LEU A 26 6.77 16.99 -11.52
C LEU A 26 8.20 17.29 -11.08
N PHE A 27 8.37 17.94 -9.93
CA PHE A 27 9.69 18.21 -9.36
C PHE A 27 10.46 16.92 -9.07
N GLY A 28 9.80 15.93 -8.46
CA GLY A 28 10.40 14.62 -8.22
C GLY A 28 10.81 13.91 -9.51
N ALA A 29 9.98 13.97 -10.55
CA ALA A 29 10.28 13.40 -11.86
C ALA A 29 11.47 14.10 -12.54
N ALA A 30 11.54 15.44 -12.46
CA ALA A 30 12.66 16.22 -12.99
C ALA A 30 13.98 15.92 -12.25
N LEU A 31 13.93 15.78 -10.92
CA LEU A 31 15.10 15.43 -10.12
C LEU A 31 15.58 14.01 -10.43
N ALA A 32 14.65 13.04 -10.50
CA ALA A 32 14.95 11.65 -10.80
C ALA A 32 15.51 11.49 -12.23
N TRP A 33 14.73 11.86 -13.25
CA TRP A 33 15.08 11.58 -14.65
C TRP A 33 15.97 12.65 -15.29
N GLY A 34 15.91 13.89 -14.83
CA GLY A 34 16.74 14.98 -15.33
C GLY A 34 18.06 15.17 -14.58
N GLY A 35 18.15 14.75 -13.31
CA GLY A 35 19.34 14.91 -12.47
C GLY A 35 20.04 13.60 -12.13
N LEU A 36 19.37 12.73 -11.39
CA LEU A 36 19.95 11.47 -10.89
C LEU A 36 20.26 10.49 -12.02
N ALA A 37 19.38 10.36 -13.02
CA ALA A 37 19.58 9.39 -14.11
C ALA A 37 20.84 9.69 -14.94
N PRO A 38 21.07 10.93 -15.44
CA PRO A 38 22.33 11.26 -16.12
C PRO A 38 23.55 11.09 -15.21
N TRP A 39 23.45 11.50 -13.94
CA TRP A 39 24.54 11.37 -12.97
C TRP A 39 24.97 9.91 -12.77
N LEU A 40 24.01 8.98 -12.69
CA LEU A 40 24.28 7.53 -12.58
C LEU A 40 24.98 6.96 -13.82
N ILE A 41 24.63 7.44 -15.00
CA ILE A 41 25.23 7.03 -16.27
C ILE A 41 26.67 7.56 -16.38
N ASP A 42 26.89 8.85 -16.06
CA ASP A 42 28.20 9.49 -16.15
C ASP A 42 29.23 8.88 -15.20
N HIS A 43 28.79 8.38 -14.04
CA HIS A 43 29.66 7.71 -13.05
C HIS A 43 29.80 6.20 -13.29
N ALA A 44 29.27 5.67 -14.40
CA ALA A 44 29.29 4.24 -14.75
C ALA A 44 28.71 3.31 -13.67
N LEU A 45 27.80 3.82 -12.83
CA LEU A 45 27.11 3.04 -11.80
C LEU A 45 26.01 2.15 -12.40
N VAL A 46 25.53 2.51 -13.59
CA VAL A 46 24.61 1.71 -14.41
C VAL A 46 25.30 1.38 -15.73
N VAL A 47 25.55 0.09 -15.97
CA VAL A 47 26.16 -0.37 -17.22
C VAL A 47 25.07 -0.50 -18.27
N LEU A 48 25.06 0.42 -19.23
CA LEU A 48 24.23 0.31 -20.41
C LEU A 48 24.90 -0.67 -21.40
N ALA A 49 24.09 -1.46 -22.11
CA ALA A 49 24.61 -2.29 -23.19
C ALA A 49 25.29 -1.40 -24.27
N PRO A 50 26.40 -1.84 -24.91
CA PRO A 50 27.16 -1.03 -25.86
C PRO A 50 26.34 -0.51 -27.05
N ASN A 51 25.23 -1.19 -27.39
CA ASN A 51 24.30 -0.84 -28.46
C ASN A 51 22.91 -0.42 -27.92
N ALA A 52 22.83 0.07 -26.69
CA ALA A 52 21.58 0.51 -26.08
C ALA A 52 21.01 1.75 -26.81
N SER A 53 19.99 1.52 -27.63
CA SER A 53 19.18 2.58 -28.26
C SER A 53 17.79 2.61 -27.65
N GLY A 54 17.35 3.76 -27.14
CA GLY A 54 16.04 3.94 -26.51
C GLY A 54 16.11 4.29 -25.02
N PRO A 55 14.98 4.71 -24.41
CA PRO A 55 14.93 5.08 -23.00
C PRO A 55 15.25 3.86 -22.11
N GLN A 56 16.35 3.94 -21.36
CA GLN A 56 16.84 2.85 -20.50
C GLN A 56 16.04 2.76 -19.19
N PHE A 57 14.72 2.70 -19.31
CA PHE A 57 13.79 2.81 -18.21
C PHE A 57 13.99 1.68 -17.19
N ALA A 58 14.02 0.43 -17.64
CA ALA A 58 14.12 -0.73 -16.74
C ALA A 58 15.40 -0.71 -15.88
N ALA A 59 16.55 -0.37 -16.48
CA ALA A 59 17.82 -0.30 -15.77
C ALA A 59 17.88 0.89 -14.81
N LEU A 60 17.38 2.06 -15.23
CA LEU A 60 17.44 3.28 -14.42
C LEU A 60 16.37 3.33 -13.33
N VAL A 61 15.17 2.78 -13.58
CA VAL A 61 14.06 2.87 -12.63
C VAL A 61 14.39 2.17 -11.32
N GLU A 62 15.13 1.06 -11.35
CA GLU A 62 15.58 0.37 -10.14
C GLU A 62 16.43 1.28 -9.26
N TRP A 63 17.39 2.00 -9.84
CA TRP A 63 18.24 2.96 -9.14
C TRP A 63 17.51 4.22 -8.69
N LEU A 64 16.62 4.74 -9.53
CA LEU A 64 15.87 5.98 -9.27
C LEU A 64 14.79 5.79 -8.20
N LEU A 65 14.28 4.57 -8.03
CA LEU A 65 13.28 4.26 -7.01
C LEU A 65 13.87 4.30 -5.61
N TRP A 66 15.14 3.91 -5.44
CA TRP A 66 15.76 3.77 -4.12
C TRP A 66 15.69 4.99 -3.22
N PRO A 67 16.12 6.20 -3.63
CA PRO A 67 16.01 7.39 -2.80
C PRO A 67 14.57 7.70 -2.41
N GLY A 68 13.63 7.58 -3.36
CA GLY A 68 12.22 7.86 -3.13
C GLY A 68 11.58 6.86 -2.15
N VAL A 69 11.91 5.58 -2.29
CA VAL A 69 11.46 4.50 -1.41
C VAL A 69 12.00 4.69 0.00
N SER A 70 13.29 4.97 0.15
CA SER A 70 13.93 5.22 1.44
C SER A 70 13.33 6.44 2.15
N LEU A 71 13.13 7.55 1.44
CA LEU A 71 12.44 8.72 1.98
C LEU A 71 11.02 8.38 2.43
N MET A 72 10.29 7.58 1.64
CA MET A 72 8.92 7.17 1.98
C MET A 72 8.88 6.28 3.23
N VAL A 73 9.82 5.34 3.37
CA VAL A 73 9.95 4.49 4.58
C VAL A 73 10.34 5.34 5.78
N CYS A 74 11.37 6.17 5.67
CA CYS A 74 11.82 7.07 6.74
C CYS A 74 10.71 8.03 7.18
N ALA A 75 9.98 8.63 6.23
CA ALA A 75 8.83 9.49 6.53
C ALA A 75 7.72 8.72 7.24
N THR A 76 7.45 7.48 6.82
CA THR A 76 6.45 6.60 7.46
C THR A 76 6.85 6.28 8.89
N LEU A 77 8.08 5.81 9.10
CA LEU A 77 8.62 5.49 10.42
C LEU A 77 8.67 6.71 11.33
N THR A 78 9.09 7.86 10.80
CA THR A 78 9.13 9.12 11.54
C THR A 78 7.72 9.54 11.92
N SER A 79 6.76 9.49 11.00
CA SER A 79 5.36 9.85 11.28
C SER A 79 4.73 8.92 12.31
N LEU A 80 5.03 7.62 12.25
CA LEU A 80 4.57 6.65 13.22
C LEU A 80 5.21 6.90 14.59
N SER A 81 6.54 7.08 14.64
CA SER A 81 7.29 7.36 15.86
C SER A 81 6.81 8.62 16.53
N VAL A 82 6.71 9.72 15.78
CA VAL A 82 6.17 11.01 16.27
C VAL A 82 4.75 10.81 16.79
N ARG A 83 3.88 10.05 16.10
CA ARG A 83 2.51 9.80 16.56
C ARG A 83 2.42 8.88 17.78
N LEU A 84 3.34 7.95 17.96
CA LEU A 84 3.44 7.10 19.15
C LEU A 84 3.99 7.89 20.35
N LEU A 85 4.92 8.82 20.11
CA LEU A 85 5.52 9.68 21.12
C LEU A 85 4.61 10.84 21.53
N GLN A 86 3.95 11.45 20.56
CA GLN A 86 2.96 12.52 20.75
C GLN A 86 1.56 11.98 20.99
N MET A 87 1.40 10.65 21.06
CA MET A 87 0.18 10.04 21.56
C MET A 87 -0.01 10.61 22.95
N PRO A 88 -0.97 11.55 23.17
CA PRO A 88 -1.19 12.01 24.51
C PRO A 88 -1.58 10.74 25.25
N ARG A 89 -0.92 10.46 26.38
CA ARG A 89 -1.55 9.67 27.43
C ARG A 89 -2.78 10.48 27.83
N GLN A 90 -3.83 10.44 27.03
CA GLN A 90 -5.14 10.91 27.44
C GLN A 90 -5.48 9.99 28.59
N ARG A 91 -5.15 10.42 29.80
CA ARG A 91 -5.87 9.97 30.97
C ARG A 91 -7.34 10.13 30.60
N PRO A 92 -8.16 9.08 30.68
CA PRO A 92 -9.58 9.22 30.41
C PRO A 92 -10.11 10.31 31.34
N THR A 93 -10.37 11.49 30.79
CA THR A 93 -10.88 12.67 31.53
C THR A 93 -12.37 12.56 31.81
N ALA A 94 -13.02 11.50 31.29
CA ALA A 94 -14.35 11.10 31.72
C ALA A 94 -14.23 9.91 32.68
N PRO A 95 -14.96 9.89 33.81
CA PRO A 95 -15.03 8.71 34.66
C PRO A 95 -15.47 7.51 33.79
N LEU A 96 -14.67 6.44 33.81
CA LEU A 96 -14.95 5.19 33.08
C LEU A 96 -16.39 4.68 33.30
N ALA A 97 -17.01 5.02 34.42
CA ALA A 97 -18.39 4.70 34.77
C ALA A 97 -19.46 5.30 33.84
N SER A 98 -19.28 6.50 33.28
CA SER A 98 -20.33 7.13 32.43
C SER A 98 -20.26 6.69 30.96
N ARG A 99 -19.08 6.26 30.47
CA ARG A 99 -18.94 5.63 29.14
C ARG A 99 -19.23 4.12 29.16
N ALA A 100 -18.89 3.41 30.25
CA ALA A 100 -19.20 1.99 30.39
C ALA A 100 -20.71 1.70 30.50
N ALA A 101 -21.51 2.68 30.94
CA ALA A 101 -22.96 2.55 31.01
C ALA A 101 -23.63 2.45 29.62
N HIS A 102 -23.00 2.96 28.55
CA HIS A 102 -23.51 2.85 27.16
C HIS A 102 -22.84 1.73 26.34
N THR A 103 -21.93 0.96 26.92
CA THR A 103 -21.18 -0.10 26.22
C THR A 103 -21.14 -1.43 26.96
N ARG A 104 -22.17 -1.76 27.76
CA ARG A 104 -22.54 -3.17 28.02
C ARG A 104 -23.25 -3.80 26.81
N GLY A 105 -22.82 -3.45 25.60
CA GLY A 105 -23.30 -4.09 24.38
C GLY A 105 -22.69 -5.48 24.30
N ARG A 106 -23.54 -6.51 24.18
CA ARG A 106 -23.13 -7.87 23.81
C ARG A 106 -22.11 -7.77 22.67
N PHE A 107 -20.98 -8.48 22.78
CA PHE A 107 -20.05 -8.65 21.66
C PHE A 107 -20.89 -9.04 20.43
N PRO A 108 -20.97 -8.18 19.40
CA PRO A 108 -21.84 -8.47 18.27
C PRO A 108 -21.25 -9.70 17.55
N LEU A 109 -21.99 -10.81 17.58
CA LEU A 109 -21.53 -12.09 17.02
C LEU A 109 -21.24 -11.99 15.52
N ALA A 110 -22.04 -11.21 14.79
CA ALA A 110 -21.89 -11.04 13.34
C ALA A 110 -20.49 -10.53 12.90
N PRO A 111 -19.98 -9.38 13.40
CA PRO A 111 -18.63 -8.93 13.04
C PRO A 111 -17.52 -9.82 13.62
N ALA A 112 -17.73 -10.51 14.74
CA ALA A 112 -16.76 -11.49 15.23
C ALA A 112 -16.64 -12.69 14.28
N CYS A 113 -17.76 -13.24 13.82
CA CYS A 113 -17.79 -14.27 12.79
C CYS A 113 -17.20 -13.78 11.47
N GLY A 114 -17.50 -12.54 11.07
CA GLY A 114 -16.91 -11.92 9.88
C GLY A 114 -15.40 -11.77 9.96
N LEU A 115 -14.87 -11.38 11.13
CA LEU A 115 -13.43 -11.31 11.37
C LEU A 115 -12.78 -12.71 11.29
N LEU A 116 -13.35 -13.71 11.96
CA LEU A 116 -12.84 -15.08 11.91
C LEU A 116 -12.85 -15.64 10.49
N LEU A 117 -13.93 -15.40 9.73
CA LEU A 117 -14.02 -15.79 8.33
C LEU A 117 -12.96 -15.09 7.48
N SER A 118 -12.77 -13.78 7.66
CA SER A 118 -11.74 -13.00 6.95
C SER A 118 -10.33 -13.51 7.26
N ILE A 119 -10.01 -13.76 8.53
CA ILE A 119 -8.72 -14.32 8.95
C ILE A 119 -8.49 -15.68 8.28
N THR A 120 -9.50 -16.56 8.33
CA THR A 120 -9.42 -17.90 7.74
C THR A 120 -9.19 -17.81 6.23
N LEU A 121 -9.93 -16.95 5.52
CA LEU A 121 -9.78 -16.75 4.08
C LEU A 121 -8.41 -16.17 3.72
N VAL A 122 -7.94 -15.14 4.43
CA VAL A 122 -6.63 -14.54 4.15
C VAL A 122 -5.50 -15.53 4.37
N VAL A 123 -5.52 -16.29 5.47
CA VAL A 123 -4.51 -17.32 5.77
C VAL A 123 -4.56 -18.45 4.74
N ALA A 124 -5.76 -18.96 4.42
CA ALA A 124 -5.93 -20.02 3.43
C ALA A 124 -5.46 -19.60 2.04
N LEU A 125 -5.82 -18.39 1.58
CA LEU A 125 -5.40 -17.89 0.27
C LEU A 125 -3.89 -17.66 0.20
N GLN A 126 -3.27 -17.15 1.27
CA GLN A 126 -1.81 -17.03 1.33
C GLN A 126 -1.11 -18.39 1.23
N ALA A 127 -1.61 -19.40 1.94
CA ALA A 127 -1.05 -20.74 1.90
C ALA A 127 -1.26 -21.43 0.55
N LEU A 128 -2.49 -21.38 0.01
CA LEU A 128 -2.87 -22.10 -1.21
C LEU A 128 -2.30 -21.47 -2.49
N LEU A 129 -2.29 -20.15 -2.59
CA LEU A 129 -1.87 -19.46 -3.81
C LEU A 129 -0.37 -19.18 -3.85
N PHE A 130 0.26 -18.97 -2.69
CA PHE A 130 1.65 -18.51 -2.61
C PHE A 130 2.58 -19.47 -1.85
N GLY A 131 2.07 -20.61 -1.37
CA GLY A 131 2.89 -21.61 -0.66
C GLY A 131 3.44 -21.11 0.68
N ILE A 132 2.80 -20.13 1.30
CA ILE A 132 3.24 -19.51 2.56
C ILE A 132 2.83 -20.41 3.74
N ASP A 133 3.77 -20.64 4.67
CA ASP A 133 3.48 -21.36 5.91
C ASP A 133 2.33 -20.70 6.69
N TRP A 134 1.38 -21.52 7.14
CA TRP A 134 0.16 -21.05 7.81
C TRP A 134 0.44 -20.18 9.03
N TRP A 135 1.51 -20.45 9.78
CA TRP A 135 1.89 -19.68 10.96
C TRP A 135 2.41 -18.29 10.59
N MET A 136 3.14 -18.15 9.47
CA MET A 136 3.63 -16.86 8.96
C MET A 136 2.48 -16.02 8.41
N ALA A 137 1.58 -16.66 7.66
CA ALA A 137 0.36 -16.02 7.18
C ALA A 137 -0.49 -15.54 8.37
N LEU A 138 -0.62 -16.34 9.43
CA LEU A 138 -1.34 -15.95 10.64
C LEU A 138 -0.65 -14.78 11.36
N LEU A 139 0.68 -14.75 11.42
CA LEU A 139 1.45 -13.64 12.00
C LEU A 139 1.23 -12.32 11.24
N SER A 140 0.88 -12.37 9.95
CA SER A 140 0.60 -11.15 9.16
C SER A 140 -0.67 -10.42 9.62
N ILE A 141 -1.61 -11.13 10.24
CA ILE A 141 -2.91 -10.61 10.65
C ILE A 141 -2.81 -9.60 11.80
N PRO A 142 -2.16 -9.89 12.96
CA PRO A 142 -1.97 -8.91 14.03
C PRO A 142 -1.27 -7.64 13.54
N LEU A 143 -0.26 -7.79 12.68
CA LEU A 143 0.45 -6.65 12.11
C LEU A 143 -0.49 -5.81 11.23
N ALA A 144 -1.27 -6.44 10.35
CA ALA A 144 -2.25 -5.76 9.51
C ALA A 144 -3.27 -4.97 10.34
N ILE A 145 -3.78 -5.54 11.43
CA ILE A 145 -4.72 -4.86 12.34
C ILE A 145 -4.07 -3.64 12.99
N CYS A 146 -2.86 -3.79 13.54
CA CYS A 146 -2.12 -2.69 14.15
C CYS A 146 -1.90 -1.54 13.16
N LEU A 147 -1.49 -1.87 11.94
CA LEU A 147 -1.22 -0.89 10.90
C LEU A 147 -2.51 -0.25 10.35
N ALA A 148 -3.61 -0.98 10.26
CA ALA A 148 -4.91 -0.43 9.89
C ALA A 148 -5.41 0.62 10.89
N VAL A 149 -5.18 0.41 12.20
CA VAL A 149 -5.50 1.42 13.24
C VAL A 149 -4.69 2.70 13.04
N VAL A 150 -3.41 2.58 12.70
CA VAL A 150 -2.56 3.75 12.37
C VAL A 150 -3.10 4.46 11.13
N ALA A 151 -3.42 3.72 10.07
CA ALA A 151 -3.93 4.28 8.83
C ALA A 151 -5.26 5.03 9.03
N ALA A 152 -6.19 4.47 9.80
CA ALA A 152 -7.46 5.12 10.15
C ALA A 152 -7.22 6.48 10.83
N ARG A 153 -6.23 6.59 11.73
CA ARG A 153 -5.88 7.87 12.35
C ARG A 153 -5.23 8.85 11.38
N VAL A 154 -4.45 8.36 10.42
CA VAL A 154 -3.85 9.21 9.37
C VAL A 154 -4.96 9.81 8.53
N VAL A 155 -5.86 8.98 7.99
CA VAL A 155 -7.02 9.43 7.21
C VAL A 155 -7.93 10.34 7.99
N GLY A 156 -8.17 10.07 9.28
CA GLY A 156 -8.98 10.96 10.10
C GLY A 156 -8.45 12.40 10.16
N ALA A 157 -7.14 12.58 10.02
CA ALA A 157 -6.47 13.88 10.02
C ALA A 157 -6.21 14.47 8.62
N THR A 158 -5.95 13.63 7.62
CA THR A 158 -5.49 14.06 6.29
C THR A 158 -6.49 13.83 5.16
N GLY A 159 -7.49 12.96 5.37
CA GLY A 159 -8.39 12.47 4.33
C GLY A 159 -7.75 11.47 3.35
N ILE A 160 -6.46 11.14 3.49
CA ILE A 160 -5.72 10.31 2.52
C ILE A 160 -5.07 9.11 3.22
N ALA A 161 -5.32 7.91 2.67
CA ALA A 161 -4.83 6.65 3.21
C ALA A 161 -3.36 6.40 2.85
N PRO A 162 -2.47 6.14 3.82
CA PRO A 162 -1.05 5.89 3.57
C PRO A 162 -0.78 4.42 3.16
N ILE A 163 -1.53 3.88 2.20
CA ILE A 163 -1.54 2.42 1.89
C ILE A 163 -0.15 1.92 1.50
N GLY A 164 0.55 2.63 0.60
CA GLY A 164 1.89 2.24 0.17
C GLY A 164 2.93 2.28 1.30
N ALA A 165 2.78 3.22 2.23
CA ALA A 165 3.65 3.36 3.41
C ALA A 165 3.43 2.21 4.40
N ILE A 166 2.17 1.86 4.64
CA ILE A 166 1.76 0.74 5.49
C ILE A 166 2.27 -0.59 4.91
N GLY A 167 2.15 -0.78 3.60
CA GLY A 167 2.70 -1.94 2.91
C GLY A 167 4.20 -2.09 3.15
N LYS A 168 5.00 -1.06 2.90
CA LYS A 168 6.45 -1.09 3.10
C LYS A 168 6.87 -1.33 4.56
N LEU A 169 6.11 -0.80 5.52
CA LEU A 169 6.37 -1.08 6.94
C LEU A 169 6.15 -2.56 7.28
N SER A 170 5.13 -3.19 6.68
CA SER A 170 4.94 -4.63 6.77
C SER A 170 6.06 -5.40 6.07
N GLN A 171 6.52 -4.98 4.88
CA GLN A 171 7.67 -5.57 4.20
C GLN A 171 8.91 -5.53 5.08
N LEU A 172 9.21 -4.39 5.73
CA LEU A 172 10.34 -4.28 6.65
C LEU A 172 10.23 -5.26 7.83
N SER A 173 9.03 -5.38 8.40
CA SER A 173 8.77 -6.30 9.53
C SER A 173 9.00 -7.76 9.12
N PHE A 174 8.45 -8.18 7.97
CA PHE A 174 8.58 -9.55 7.48
C PHE A 174 9.94 -9.83 6.82
N GLY A 175 10.68 -8.82 6.39
CA GLY A 175 12.09 -8.95 6.00
C GLY A 175 12.98 -9.37 7.17
N LEU A 176 12.64 -8.95 8.40
CA LEU A 176 13.34 -9.39 9.62
C LEU A 176 12.88 -10.76 10.11
N VAL A 177 11.58 -11.05 10.01
CA VAL A 177 10.99 -12.30 10.54
C VAL A 177 11.22 -13.50 9.62
N ALA A 178 11.14 -13.30 8.30
CA ALA A 178 11.27 -14.33 7.29
C ALA A 178 12.30 -13.91 6.22
N PRO A 179 13.59 -13.80 6.58
CA PRO A 179 14.62 -13.39 5.65
C PRO A 179 14.72 -14.38 4.48
N GLY A 180 14.88 -13.85 3.27
CA GLY A 180 14.97 -14.65 2.03
C GLY A 180 13.62 -15.10 1.44
N GLN A 181 12.48 -14.81 2.08
CA GLN A 181 11.16 -15.24 1.59
C GLN A 181 10.35 -14.08 0.98
N VAL A 182 10.48 -13.89 -0.34
CA VAL A 182 9.79 -12.82 -1.08
C VAL A 182 8.27 -12.93 -1.00
N ALA A 183 7.73 -14.15 -1.08
CA ALA A 183 6.30 -14.39 -1.12
C ALA A 183 5.59 -13.85 0.13
N ILE A 184 6.04 -14.24 1.32
CA ILE A 184 5.47 -13.74 2.58
C ILE A 184 5.73 -12.24 2.76
N ASN A 185 6.90 -11.73 2.35
CA ASN A 185 7.20 -10.29 2.44
C ASN A 185 6.18 -9.44 1.65
N LEU A 186 5.90 -9.84 0.39
CA LEU A 186 4.91 -9.17 -0.45
C LEU A 186 3.48 -9.41 0.03
N MET A 187 3.14 -10.63 0.42
CA MET A 187 1.77 -10.97 0.82
C MET A 187 1.38 -10.43 2.19
N SER A 188 2.32 -10.32 3.13
CA SER A 188 2.08 -9.63 4.40
C SER A 188 1.80 -8.15 4.16
N ALA A 189 2.55 -7.54 3.23
CA ALA A 189 2.36 -6.14 2.86
C ALA A 189 1.06 -5.90 2.09
N ASN A 190 0.67 -6.83 1.22
CA ASN A 190 -0.65 -6.82 0.59
C ASN A 190 -1.78 -6.92 1.63
N THR A 191 -1.62 -7.80 2.62
CA THR A 191 -2.60 -7.99 3.70
C THR A 191 -2.72 -6.73 4.57
N ALA A 192 -1.59 -6.16 5.00
CA ALA A 192 -1.56 -4.92 5.78
C ALA A 192 -2.11 -3.72 5.00
N GLY A 193 -1.69 -3.55 3.75
CA GLY A 193 -2.17 -2.49 2.87
C GLY A 193 -3.66 -2.62 2.55
N GLY A 194 -4.13 -3.83 2.25
CA GLY A 194 -5.53 -4.12 1.98
C GLY A 194 -6.42 -3.89 3.20
N ALA A 195 -6.02 -4.38 4.38
CA ALA A 195 -6.75 -4.16 5.62
C ALA A 195 -6.80 -2.66 5.99
N ALA A 196 -5.67 -1.95 5.85
CA ALA A 196 -5.60 -0.52 6.11
C ALA A 196 -6.47 0.28 5.13
N GLY A 197 -6.38 0.00 3.83
CA GLY A 197 -7.17 0.65 2.79
C GLY A 197 -8.67 0.46 3.01
N GLN A 198 -9.11 -0.79 3.19
CA GLN A 198 -10.52 -1.08 3.45
C GLN A 198 -11.03 -0.43 4.74
N ALA A 199 -10.23 -0.45 5.82
CA ALA A 199 -10.61 0.22 7.06
C ALA A 199 -10.75 1.74 6.90
N THR A 200 -9.86 2.37 6.12
CA THR A 200 -9.93 3.81 5.86
C THR A 200 -11.08 4.20 4.95
N ASP A 201 -11.35 3.39 3.91
CA ASP A 201 -12.44 3.63 2.97
C ASP A 201 -13.79 3.47 3.68
N LEU A 202 -13.96 2.41 4.47
CA LEU A 202 -15.12 2.24 5.36
C LEU A 202 -15.35 3.44 6.27
N MET A 203 -14.28 3.99 6.85
CA MET A 203 -14.40 5.14 7.76
C MET A 203 -14.90 6.40 7.02
N ASN A 204 -14.43 6.62 5.79
CA ASN A 204 -14.90 7.72 4.95
C ASN A 204 -16.35 7.49 4.50
N ASP A 205 -16.68 6.29 4.05
CA ASP A 205 -18.01 5.91 3.57
C ASP A 205 -19.07 5.97 4.66
N PHE A 206 -18.75 5.54 5.88
CA PHE A 206 -19.66 5.66 7.02
C PHE A 206 -19.84 7.10 7.47
N LYS A 207 -18.80 7.94 7.37
CA LYS A 207 -18.93 9.38 7.67
C LYS A 207 -19.87 10.06 6.69
N VAL A 208 -19.67 9.83 5.38
CA VAL A 208 -20.58 10.35 4.35
C VAL A 208 -21.97 9.77 4.54
N GLY A 209 -22.05 8.45 4.77
CA GLY A 209 -23.28 7.73 4.98
C GLY A 209 -24.12 8.26 6.14
N GLN A 210 -23.47 8.60 7.25
CA GLN A 210 -24.09 9.25 8.40
C GLN A 210 -24.61 10.65 8.03
N ALA A 211 -23.84 11.43 7.27
CA ALA A 211 -24.22 12.78 6.85
C ALA A 211 -25.48 12.80 5.96
N ILE A 212 -25.67 11.77 5.12
CA ILE A 212 -26.83 11.63 4.23
C ILE A 212 -27.94 10.70 4.79
N GLY A 213 -27.81 10.22 6.02
CA GLY A 213 -28.83 9.40 6.69
C GLY A 213 -28.97 7.96 6.20
N THR A 214 -27.94 7.39 5.56
CA THR A 214 -27.96 5.99 5.13
C THR A 214 -27.76 5.01 6.28
N THR A 215 -28.27 3.78 6.12
CA THR A 215 -28.13 2.71 7.12
C THR A 215 -26.75 2.03 7.01
N PRO A 216 -25.91 2.01 8.07
CA PRO A 216 -24.55 1.45 8.02
C PRO A 216 -24.48 -0.02 7.59
N HIS A 217 -25.47 -0.83 8.01
CA HIS A 217 -25.54 -2.25 7.64
C HIS A 217 -25.73 -2.46 6.13
N LYS A 218 -26.52 -1.60 5.48
CA LYS A 218 -26.73 -1.66 4.03
C LYS A 218 -25.48 -1.24 3.27
N GLN A 219 -24.75 -0.24 3.77
CA GLN A 219 -23.47 0.17 3.21
C GLN A 219 -22.44 -0.95 3.29
N LEU A 220 -22.34 -1.63 4.44
CA LEU A 220 -21.45 -2.78 4.61
C LEU A 220 -21.75 -3.90 3.61
N ILE A 221 -23.02 -4.29 3.45
CA ILE A 221 -23.43 -5.30 2.47
C ILE A 221 -23.05 -4.87 1.05
N ALA A 222 -23.34 -3.62 0.69
CA ALA A 222 -23.02 -3.10 -0.64
C ALA A 222 -21.52 -3.13 -0.93
N GLN A 223 -20.69 -2.76 0.05
CA GLN A 223 -19.23 -2.84 -0.08
C GLN A 223 -18.74 -4.28 -0.20
N CYS A 224 -19.25 -5.22 0.61
CA CYS A 224 -18.87 -6.63 0.49
C CYS A 224 -19.20 -7.21 -0.90
N LEU A 225 -20.39 -6.89 -1.44
CA LEU A 225 -20.76 -7.26 -2.81
C LEU A 225 -19.85 -6.59 -3.85
N GLY A 226 -19.55 -5.30 -3.66
CA GLY A 226 -18.64 -4.55 -4.51
C GLY A 226 -17.23 -5.14 -4.53
N ILE A 227 -16.70 -5.55 -3.37
CA ILE A 227 -15.39 -6.21 -3.25
C ILE A 227 -15.41 -7.55 -3.96
N LEU A 228 -16.47 -8.36 -3.79
CA LEU A 228 -16.58 -9.65 -4.49
C LEU A 228 -16.60 -9.48 -6.00
N ILE A 229 -17.50 -8.64 -6.53
CA ILE A 229 -17.62 -8.41 -7.97
C ILE A 229 -16.34 -7.75 -8.50
N GLY A 230 -15.85 -6.72 -7.83
CA GLY A 230 -14.66 -5.96 -8.21
C GLY A 230 -13.39 -6.82 -8.21
N SER A 231 -13.24 -7.74 -7.26
CA SER A 231 -12.09 -8.66 -7.24
C SER A 231 -12.10 -9.60 -8.45
N VAL A 232 -13.25 -10.18 -8.79
CA VAL A 232 -13.39 -11.08 -9.95
C VAL A 232 -13.17 -10.32 -11.25
N VAL A 233 -13.92 -9.24 -11.46
CA VAL A 233 -13.83 -8.44 -12.69
C VAL A 233 -12.45 -7.81 -12.84
N GLY A 234 -11.86 -7.31 -11.75
CA GLY A 234 -10.53 -6.72 -11.74
C GLY A 234 -9.45 -7.72 -12.17
N VAL A 235 -9.48 -8.96 -11.65
CA VAL A 235 -8.54 -10.01 -12.07
C VAL A 235 -8.75 -10.40 -13.53
N LEU A 236 -9.99 -10.53 -14.00
CA LEU A 236 -10.27 -10.87 -15.40
C LEU A 236 -9.77 -9.78 -16.36
N VAL A 237 -10.06 -8.52 -16.07
CA VAL A 237 -9.59 -7.39 -16.87
C VAL A 237 -8.07 -7.30 -16.83
N TYR A 238 -7.46 -7.51 -15.67
CA TYR A 238 -6.00 -7.55 -15.53
C TYR A 238 -5.38 -8.61 -16.45
N LEU A 239 -5.90 -9.84 -16.47
CA LEU A 239 -5.38 -10.92 -17.30
C LEU A 239 -5.67 -10.73 -18.80
N VAL A 240 -6.73 -10.01 -19.17
CA VAL A 240 -6.99 -9.62 -20.56
C VAL A 240 -5.98 -8.58 -21.04
N LEU A 241 -5.65 -7.60 -20.20
CA LEU A 241 -4.69 -6.54 -20.53
C LEU A 241 -3.24 -7.01 -20.45
N ILE A 242 -2.93 -7.88 -19.48
CA ILE A 242 -1.58 -8.38 -19.21
C ILE A 242 -1.63 -9.91 -19.13
N PRO A 243 -1.72 -10.61 -20.28
CA PRO A 243 -1.83 -12.07 -20.32
C PRO A 243 -0.58 -12.79 -19.81
N ASP A 244 0.58 -12.19 -20.02
CA ASP A 244 1.86 -12.67 -19.50
C ASP A 244 2.57 -11.58 -18.65
N PRO A 245 2.24 -11.48 -17.35
CA PRO A 245 2.82 -10.46 -16.48
C PRO A 245 4.33 -10.54 -16.33
N GLN A 246 4.95 -11.72 -16.53
CA GLN A 246 6.39 -11.89 -16.32
C GLN A 246 7.22 -11.23 -17.42
N THR A 247 6.72 -11.24 -18.65
CA THR A 247 7.41 -10.65 -19.80
C THR A 247 6.92 -9.24 -20.12
N LEU A 248 5.66 -8.93 -19.80
CA LEU A 248 5.06 -7.64 -20.13
C LEU A 248 5.38 -6.55 -19.11
N LEU A 249 5.39 -6.84 -17.81
CA LEU A 249 5.62 -5.83 -16.78
C LEU A 249 7.09 -5.37 -16.75
N LEU A 250 7.31 -4.14 -16.30
CA LEU A 250 8.64 -3.49 -16.22
C LEU A 250 9.29 -3.22 -17.59
N THR A 251 8.48 -3.18 -18.65
CA THR A 251 8.88 -2.79 -20.01
C THR A 251 8.56 -1.32 -20.27
N GLU A 252 9.03 -0.77 -21.40
CA GLU A 252 8.67 0.61 -21.79
C GLU A 252 7.15 0.80 -21.98
N GLN A 253 6.46 -0.23 -22.47
CA GLN A 253 5.02 -0.19 -22.68
C GLN A 253 4.23 -0.35 -21.38
N TRP A 254 4.71 -1.21 -20.46
CA TRP A 254 4.09 -1.46 -19.17
C TRP A 254 5.10 -1.26 -18.02
N PRO A 255 5.48 0.00 -17.75
CA PRO A 255 6.57 0.31 -16.83
C PRO A 255 6.28 -0.08 -15.37
N ALA A 256 5.00 -0.11 -14.98
CA ALA A 256 4.52 -0.55 -13.66
C ALA A 256 5.41 -0.10 -12.47
N PRO A 257 5.72 1.20 -12.31
CA PRO A 257 6.72 1.68 -11.35
C PRO A 257 6.36 1.38 -9.88
N ALA A 258 5.06 1.30 -9.57
CA ALA A 258 4.60 0.86 -8.25
C ALA A 258 4.95 -0.61 -7.99
N VAL A 259 4.77 -1.49 -8.99
CA VAL A 259 5.15 -2.91 -8.88
C VAL A 259 6.66 -3.03 -8.71
N ALA A 260 7.43 -2.30 -9.52
CA ALA A 260 8.89 -2.22 -9.41
C ALA A 260 9.35 -1.87 -7.99
N THR A 261 8.69 -0.87 -7.39
CA THR A 261 8.97 -0.41 -6.02
C THR A 261 8.76 -1.52 -4.99
N TRP A 262 7.62 -2.20 -5.05
CA TRP A 262 7.29 -3.26 -4.08
C TRP A 262 8.21 -4.47 -4.24
N LYS A 263 8.53 -4.84 -5.48
CA LYS A 263 9.48 -5.91 -5.81
C LYS A 263 10.88 -5.58 -5.29
N ALA A 264 11.39 -4.37 -5.57
CA ALA A 264 12.72 -3.94 -5.13
C ALA A 264 12.84 -3.96 -3.59
N VAL A 265 11.85 -3.43 -2.87
CA VAL A 265 11.84 -3.49 -1.39
C VAL A 265 11.86 -4.94 -0.90
N ALA A 266 11.02 -5.80 -1.48
CA ALA A 266 10.96 -7.19 -1.06
C ALA A 266 12.29 -7.92 -1.32
N GLN A 267 12.89 -7.72 -2.50
CA GLN A 267 14.14 -8.38 -2.90
C GLN A 267 15.34 -7.94 -2.07
N THR A 268 15.33 -6.70 -1.62
CA THR A 268 16.51 -6.12 -0.96
C THR A 268 16.53 -6.40 0.53
N LEU A 269 15.35 -6.45 1.14
CA LEU A 269 15.19 -7.00 2.48
C LEU A 269 15.52 -8.51 2.53
N MET A 270 15.69 -9.20 1.40
CA MET A 270 16.21 -10.58 1.39
C MET A 270 17.70 -10.67 1.69
N GLN A 271 18.50 -9.68 1.29
CA GLN A 271 19.97 -9.74 1.40
C GLN A 271 20.46 -9.46 2.83
N GLY A 272 19.57 -9.01 3.72
CA GLY A 272 19.93 -8.57 5.06
C GLY A 272 20.58 -7.19 5.05
N LEU A 273 20.75 -6.60 6.24
CA LEU A 273 21.61 -5.43 6.42
C LEU A 273 23.07 -5.92 6.46
N GLY A 274 23.61 -6.34 5.33
CA GLY A 274 24.96 -6.92 5.22
C GLY A 274 25.55 -6.75 3.84
#